data_AF-A0AAP9ZCU6-F1
#
_entry.id   AF-A0AAP9ZCU6-F1
#
_cell.length_a   1.000
_cell.length_b   1.000
_cell.length_c   1.000
_cell.angle_alpha   90.00
_cell.angle_beta   90.00
_cell.angle_gamma   90.00
#
_symmetry.space_group_name_H-M   'P 1'
#
loop_
_entity.id
_entity.type
_entity.pdbx_description
1 polymer ?
#
loop_
_entity_poly.entity_id
_entity_poly.type
_entity_poly.pdbx_seq_one_letter_code
_entity_poly.pdbx_strand_id
1 'polypeptide(L)'
;MNLQRAYYLLAAFYSLFPFIGLVAIFSGGGTPLAVAHLTLGGLAVIGLWGYVLKRGFMNPRMWQPLAVVLAVMAAGQMLVIFIFPVSNIALTWMLTSSIFSVMLTIVLFHYGERDQPLWATPVEADAAKQLTKLLDSASPLSAVHYEGEQENSVNVTKIGSQYHAKVTRRGKNGQETFERYFQYPETLVFFLEKFASISVQDFRQTALS
;
A
#
# COMPACT_ATOMS: atom_id res chain seq x y z
N MET A 1 -24.45 7.30 -13.15
CA MET A 1 -23.22 7.94 -12.64
C MET A 1 -22.20 6.83 -12.40
N ASN A 2 -21.04 6.82 -13.07
CA ASN A 2 -20.06 5.74 -12.93
C ASN A 2 -19.25 5.96 -11.64
N LEU A 3 -19.06 4.92 -10.81
CA LEU A 3 -18.34 4.96 -9.54
C LEU A 3 -16.95 5.62 -9.67
N GLN A 4 -16.28 5.37 -10.80
CA GLN A 4 -14.99 5.98 -11.12
C GLN A 4 -15.06 7.52 -11.21
N ARG A 5 -16.14 8.07 -11.80
CA ARG A 5 -16.33 9.53 -11.86
C ARG A 5 -16.56 10.13 -10.47
N ALA A 6 -17.22 9.41 -9.56
CA ALA A 6 -17.40 9.85 -8.19
C ALA A 6 -16.06 9.94 -7.44
N TYR A 7 -15.17 8.96 -7.62
CA TYR A 7 -13.82 9.01 -7.05
C TYR A 7 -12.98 10.17 -7.61
N TYR A 8 -13.08 10.47 -8.91
CA TYR A 8 -12.42 11.65 -9.48
C TYR A 8 -12.95 12.97 -8.91
N LEU A 9 -14.26 13.11 -8.79
CA LEU A 9 -14.88 14.28 -8.18
C LEU A 9 -14.47 14.43 -6.72
N LEU A 10 -14.38 13.32 -5.98
CA LEU A 10 -13.90 13.28 -4.61
C LEU A 10 -12.45 13.76 -4.51
N ALA A 11 -11.55 13.24 -5.34
CA ALA A 11 -10.15 13.66 -5.37
C ALA A 11 -10.00 15.15 -5.74
N ALA A 12 -10.79 15.63 -6.71
CA ALA A 12 -10.83 17.04 -7.08
C ALA A 12 -11.33 17.91 -5.92
N PHE A 13 -12.40 17.50 -5.24
CA PHE A 13 -12.94 18.18 -4.06
C PHE A 13 -11.90 18.25 -2.94
N TYR A 14 -11.22 17.15 -2.63
CA TYR A 14 -10.17 17.10 -1.61
C TYR A 14 -8.96 17.99 -1.96
N SER A 15 -8.70 18.20 -3.25
CA SER A 15 -7.63 19.08 -3.72
C SER A 15 -7.93 20.56 -3.48
N LEU A 16 -9.20 20.93 -3.27
CA LEU A 16 -9.58 22.32 -2.94
C LEU A 16 -9.11 22.73 -1.54
N PHE A 17 -9.06 21.83 -0.56
CA PHE A 17 -8.64 22.17 0.81
C PHE A 17 -7.20 22.69 0.90
N PRO A 18 -6.16 21.98 0.40
CA PRO A 18 -4.81 22.52 0.42
C PRO A 18 -4.68 23.75 -0.48
N PHE A 19 -5.46 23.85 -1.56
CA PHE A 19 -5.47 25.05 -2.41
C PHE A 19 -5.98 26.28 -1.64
N ILE A 20 -7.10 26.16 -0.91
CA ILE A 20 -7.64 27.22 -0.05
C ILE A 20 -6.63 27.57 1.06
N GLY A 21 -6.02 26.55 1.67
CA GLY A 21 -4.96 26.75 2.67
C GLY A 21 -3.76 27.51 2.13
N LEU A 22 -3.38 27.26 0.87
CA LEU A 22 -2.27 27.94 0.21
C LEU A 22 -2.60 29.43 0.02
N VAL A 23 -3.79 29.72 -0.50
CA VAL A 23 -4.27 31.11 -0.67
C VAL A 23 -4.32 31.85 0.66
N ALA A 24 -4.76 31.19 1.73
CA ALA A 24 -4.82 31.78 3.07
C ALA A 24 -3.43 32.16 3.62
N ILE A 25 -2.41 31.33 3.40
CA ILE A 25 -1.03 31.63 3.79
C ILE A 25 -0.50 32.86 3.03
N PHE A 26 -0.69 32.90 1.70
CA PHE A 26 -0.23 34.04 0.88
C PHE A 26 -0.99 35.34 1.16
N SER A 27 -2.20 35.26 1.71
CA SER A 27 -3.00 36.42 2.10
C SER A 27 -2.62 36.96 3.50
N GLY A 28 -1.52 36.49 4.09
CA GLY A 28 -1.02 36.96 5.40
C GLY A 28 -1.64 36.24 6.60
N GLY A 29 -2.46 35.21 6.40
CA GLY A 29 -3.08 34.41 7.48
C GLY A 29 -2.24 33.22 7.97
N GLY A 30 -1.01 33.05 7.47
CA GLY A 30 -0.21 31.84 7.71
C GLY A 30 0.55 31.85 9.03
N THR A 31 0.31 30.86 9.88
CA THR A 31 1.23 30.48 10.97
C THR A 31 2.24 29.45 10.48
N PRO A 32 3.40 29.26 11.13
CA PRO A 32 4.32 28.16 10.80
C PRO A 32 3.65 26.78 10.85
N LEU A 33 2.68 26.61 11.75
CA LEU A 33 1.85 25.40 11.82
C LEU A 33 0.98 25.20 10.57
N ALA A 34 0.52 26.26 9.92
CA ALA A 34 -0.27 26.17 8.69
C ALA A 34 0.54 25.53 7.55
N VAL A 35 1.85 25.78 7.49
CA VAL A 35 2.74 25.17 6.47
C VAL A 35 2.83 23.65 6.67
N ALA A 36 2.98 23.19 7.91
CA ALA A 36 3.01 21.76 8.23
C ALA A 36 1.69 21.06 7.86
N HIS A 37 0.54 21.67 8.22
CA HIS A 37 -0.78 21.15 7.87
C HIS A 37 -0.99 21.10 6.35
N LEU A 38 -0.55 22.13 5.63
CA LEU A 38 -0.63 22.18 4.17
C LEU A 38 0.24 21.11 3.51
N THR A 39 1.43 20.86 4.06
CA THR A 39 2.34 19.82 3.56
C THR A 39 1.73 18.42 3.75
N LEU A 40 1.22 18.14 4.94
CA LEU A 40 0.53 16.88 5.23
C LEU A 40 -0.73 16.70 4.39
N GLY A 41 -1.54 17.75 4.25
CA GLY A 41 -2.74 17.75 3.40
C GLY A 41 -2.40 17.54 1.92
N GLY A 42 -1.34 18.19 1.43
CA GLY A 42 -0.84 18.00 0.06
C GLY A 42 -0.38 16.57 -0.21
N LEU A 43 0.43 15.99 0.68
CA LEU A 43 0.83 14.58 0.59
C LEU A 43 -0.37 13.64 0.61
N ALA A 44 -1.33 13.90 1.48
CA ALA A 44 -2.54 13.10 1.61
C ALA A 44 -3.40 13.15 0.33
N VAL A 45 -3.50 14.31 -0.31
CA VAL A 45 -4.16 14.47 -1.62
C VAL A 45 -3.39 13.75 -2.74
N ILE A 46 -2.06 13.78 -2.72
CA ILE A 46 -1.24 13.01 -3.68
C ILE A 46 -1.53 11.51 -3.54
N GLY A 47 -1.60 11.00 -2.30
CA GLY A 47 -1.93 9.60 -2.06
C GLY A 47 -3.35 9.24 -2.49
N LEU A 48 -4.31 10.15 -2.28
CA LEU A 48 -5.68 10.00 -2.80
C LEU A 48 -5.70 9.92 -4.33
N TRP A 49 -4.96 10.78 -5.03
CA TRP A 49 -4.82 10.70 -6.48
C TRP A 49 -4.15 9.41 -6.94
N GLY A 50 -3.12 8.95 -6.22
CA GLY A 50 -2.49 7.65 -6.46
C GLY A 50 -3.47 6.49 -6.36
N TYR A 51 -4.30 6.49 -5.32
CA TYR A 51 -5.38 5.53 -5.14
C TYR A 51 -6.40 5.57 -6.28
N VAL A 52 -6.92 6.76 -6.63
CA VAL A 52 -7.93 6.93 -7.68
C VAL A 52 -7.40 6.57 -9.06
N LEU A 53 -6.14 6.90 -9.36
CA LEU A 53 -5.48 6.58 -10.62
C LEU A 53 -4.90 5.15 -10.66
N LYS A 54 -5.00 4.39 -9.56
CA LYS A 54 -4.38 3.07 -9.39
C LYS A 54 -2.89 3.06 -9.74
N ARG A 55 -2.16 4.10 -9.31
CA ARG A 55 -0.74 4.29 -9.61
C ARG A 55 0.05 4.41 -8.32
N GLY A 56 1.12 3.62 -8.19
CA GLY A 56 2.07 3.75 -7.10
C GLY A 56 2.82 5.08 -7.16
N PHE A 57 2.51 5.97 -6.23
CA PHE A 57 3.32 7.13 -5.90
C PHE A 57 4.10 6.83 -4.62
N MET A 58 5.39 7.13 -4.59
CA MET A 58 6.27 6.89 -3.44
C MET A 58 6.30 5.41 -3.00
N ASN A 59 6.92 5.10 -1.85
CA ASN A 59 7.03 3.74 -1.32
C ASN A 59 5.77 3.38 -0.51
N PRO A 60 5.15 2.19 -0.68
CA PRO A 60 3.98 1.74 0.11
C PRO A 60 4.17 1.91 1.62
N ARG A 61 5.40 1.67 2.09
CA ARG A 61 5.75 1.74 3.52
C ARG A 61 5.61 3.13 4.13
N MET A 62 5.53 4.20 3.34
CA MET A 62 5.36 5.57 3.85
C MET A 62 3.90 5.98 4.04
N TRP A 63 2.98 5.36 3.29
CA TRP A 63 1.56 5.75 3.30
C TRP A 63 0.81 5.31 4.55
N GLN A 64 1.07 4.10 5.05
CA GLN A 64 0.46 3.62 6.28
C GLN A 64 0.85 4.45 7.51
N PRO A 65 2.15 4.75 7.76
CA PRO A 65 2.54 5.67 8.83
C PRO A 65 1.91 7.05 8.69
N LEU A 66 1.85 7.59 7.47
CA LEU A 66 1.23 8.88 7.23
C LEU A 66 -0.27 8.86 7.57
N ALA A 67 -0.99 7.80 7.20
CA ALA A 67 -2.39 7.62 7.58
C ALA A 67 -2.57 7.55 9.11
N VAL A 68 -1.67 6.85 9.81
CA VAL A 68 -1.67 6.78 11.28
C VAL A 68 -1.42 8.15 11.90
N VAL A 69 -0.46 8.91 11.39
CA VAL A 69 -0.20 10.28 11.86
C VAL A 69 -1.43 11.16 11.69
N LEU A 70 -2.10 11.10 10.53
CA LEU A 70 -3.35 11.83 10.31
C LEU A 70 -4.44 11.42 11.30
N ALA A 71 -4.57 10.11 11.58
CA ALA A 71 -5.53 9.59 12.54
C ALA A 71 -5.28 10.11 13.96
N VAL A 72 -4.01 10.08 14.40
CA VAL A 72 -3.60 10.56 15.72
C VAL A 72 -3.82 12.07 15.84
N MET A 73 -3.51 12.84 14.79
CA MET A 73 -3.76 14.28 14.77
C MET A 73 -5.25 14.60 14.87
N ALA A 74 -6.10 13.90 14.11
CA ALA A 74 -7.55 14.07 14.18
C ALA A 74 -8.11 13.69 15.56
N ALA A 75 -7.65 12.57 16.14
CA ALA A 75 -8.04 12.17 17.49
C ALA A 75 -7.58 13.19 18.55
N GLY A 76 -6.36 13.72 18.41
CA GLY A 76 -5.83 14.78 19.26
C GLY A 76 -6.67 16.05 19.18
N GLN A 77 -7.09 16.46 17.98
CA GLN A 77 -8.00 17.59 17.79
C GLN A 77 -9.34 17.36 18.51
N MET A 78 -9.91 16.15 18.41
CA MET A 78 -11.13 15.80 19.12
C MET A 78 -10.96 15.88 20.64
N LEU A 79 -9.84 15.38 21.19
CA LEU A 79 -9.55 15.50 22.62
C LEU A 79 -9.45 16.97 23.08
N VAL A 80 -8.82 17.84 22.28
CA VAL A 80 -8.74 19.27 22.61
C VAL A 80 -10.12 19.92 22.69
N ILE A 81 -11.02 19.59 21.77
CA ILE A 81 -12.41 20.08 21.78
C ILE A 81 -13.14 19.69 23.08
N PHE A 82 -12.88 18.50 23.62
CA PHE A 82 -13.53 18.04 24.85
C PHE A 82 -12.92 18.61 26.14
N ILE A 83 -11.63 18.93 26.14
CA ILE A 83 -10.90 19.32 27.37
C ILE A 83 -10.83 20.85 27.52
N PHE A 84 -10.69 21.59 26.42
CA PHE A 84 -10.44 23.03 26.45
C PHE A 84 -11.64 23.84 25.93
N PRO A 85 -11.87 25.04 26.46
CA PRO A 85 -12.83 25.97 25.88
C PRO A 85 -12.29 26.51 24.55
N VAL A 86 -12.83 26.00 23.44
CA VAL A 86 -12.47 26.41 22.08
C VAL A 86 -13.46 27.45 21.56
N SER A 87 -12.98 28.48 20.85
CA SER A 87 -13.86 29.48 20.23
C SER A 87 -14.74 28.83 19.15
N ASN A 88 -15.96 29.37 18.91
CA ASN A 88 -16.89 28.82 17.91
C ASN A 88 -16.26 28.72 16.51
N ILE A 89 -15.41 29.68 16.14
CA ILE A 89 -14.68 29.67 14.86
C ILE A 89 -13.70 28.51 14.83
N ALA A 90 -12.85 28.37 15.85
CA ALA A 90 -11.87 27.29 15.91
C ALA A 90 -12.54 25.90 15.99
N LEU A 91 -13.64 25.78 16.73
CA LEU A 91 -14.45 24.57 16.81
C LEU A 91 -14.96 24.13 15.43
N THR A 92 -15.49 25.07 14.65
CA THR A 92 -15.99 24.79 13.29
C THR A 92 -14.86 24.27 12.40
N TRP A 93 -13.68 24.90 12.43
CA TRP A 93 -12.53 24.46 11.66
C TRP A 93 -12.01 23.09 12.08
N MET A 94 -11.88 22.83 13.39
CA MET A 94 -11.38 21.56 13.92
C MET A 94 -12.33 20.39 13.64
N LEU A 95 -13.65 20.60 13.75
CA LEU A 95 -14.64 19.59 13.38
C LEU A 95 -14.61 19.29 11.88
N THR A 96 -14.57 20.35 11.06
CA THR A 96 -14.50 20.22 9.61
C THR A 96 -13.25 19.44 9.19
N SER A 97 -12.06 19.80 9.71
CA SER A 97 -10.82 19.09 9.38
C SER A 97 -10.84 17.64 9.84
N SER A 98 -11.38 17.36 11.03
CA SER A 98 -11.47 16.00 11.58
C SER A 98 -12.35 15.11 10.71
N ILE A 99 -13.53 15.59 10.31
CA ILE A 99 -14.46 14.83 9.44
C ILE A 99 -13.79 14.50 8.10
N PHE A 100 -13.14 15.48 7.47
CA PHE A 100 -12.49 15.24 6.17
C PHE A 100 -11.24 14.35 6.29
N SER A 101 -10.54 14.35 7.44
CA SER A 101 -9.37 13.50 7.65
C SER A 101 -9.71 12.02 7.79
N VAL A 102 -10.87 11.64 8.34
CA VAL A 102 -11.20 10.23 8.61
C VAL A 102 -11.20 9.41 7.32
N MET A 103 -11.88 9.90 6.29
CA MET A 103 -11.92 9.18 5.01
C MET A 103 -10.54 9.13 4.37
N LEU A 104 -9.78 10.23 4.44
CA LEU A 104 -8.44 10.32 3.87
C LEU A 104 -7.49 9.33 4.54
N THR A 105 -7.55 9.21 5.88
CA THR A 105 -6.83 8.20 6.65
C THR A 105 -7.15 6.79 6.18
N ILE A 106 -8.43 6.43 6.03
CA ILE A 106 -8.84 5.08 5.61
C ILE A 106 -8.30 4.78 4.21
N VAL A 107 -8.48 5.71 3.27
CA VAL A 107 -8.00 5.55 1.89
C VAL A 107 -6.49 5.40 1.84
N LEU A 108 -5.75 6.23 2.57
CA LEU A 108 -4.28 6.19 2.58
C LEU A 108 -3.73 4.94 3.27
N PHE A 109 -4.40 4.49 4.33
CA PHE A 109 -4.02 3.27 5.03
C PHE A 109 -4.13 2.05 4.11
N HIS A 110 -5.25 1.94 3.38
CA HIS A 110 -5.44 0.87 2.41
C HIS A 110 -4.56 1.04 1.18
N TYR A 111 -4.40 2.26 0.66
CA TYR A 111 -3.49 2.54 -0.45
C TYR A 111 -2.06 2.10 -0.13
N GLY A 112 -1.59 2.32 1.10
CA GLY A 112 -0.27 1.90 1.57
C GLY A 112 -0.08 0.41 1.81
N GLU A 113 -1.13 -0.42 1.66
CA GLU A 113 -1.02 -1.86 1.79
C GLU A 113 -0.15 -2.43 0.68
N ARG A 114 0.90 -3.15 1.09
CA ARG A 114 1.91 -3.67 0.17
C ARG A 114 1.38 -4.77 -0.74
N ASP A 115 0.44 -5.56 -0.25
CA ASP A 115 -0.15 -6.67 -1.00
C ASP A 115 -1.24 -6.13 -1.92
N GLN A 116 -0.82 -5.41 -2.97
CA GLN A 116 -1.70 -4.85 -3.99
C GLN A 116 -0.99 -4.81 -5.34
N PRO A 117 -1.72 -5.02 -6.45
CA PRO A 117 -1.14 -5.06 -7.79
C PRO A 117 -0.58 -3.71 -8.25
N LEU A 118 -1.02 -2.59 -7.64
CA LEU A 118 -0.59 -1.24 -8.03
C LEU A 118 0.90 -0.96 -7.73
N TRP A 119 1.51 -1.78 -6.87
CA TRP A 119 2.92 -1.69 -6.50
C TRP A 119 3.84 -2.55 -7.36
N ALA A 120 3.27 -3.41 -8.20
CA ALA A 120 4.01 -4.33 -9.04
C ALA A 120 4.61 -3.61 -10.25
N THR A 121 5.83 -3.97 -10.62
CA THR A 121 6.38 -3.54 -11.92
C THR A 121 5.65 -4.24 -13.08
N PRO A 122 5.69 -3.71 -14.31
CA PRO A 122 5.08 -4.38 -15.46
C PRO A 122 5.63 -5.80 -15.68
N VAL A 123 6.92 -6.01 -15.38
CA VAL A 123 7.58 -7.32 -15.47
C VAL A 123 7.02 -8.28 -14.43
N GLU A 124 6.90 -7.84 -13.18
CA GLU A 124 6.30 -8.62 -12.09
C GLU A 124 4.83 -8.96 -12.39
N ALA A 125 4.08 -8.02 -12.97
CA ALA A 125 2.69 -8.23 -13.34
C ALA A 125 2.53 -9.30 -14.44
N ASP A 126 3.40 -9.31 -15.45
CA ASP A 126 3.37 -10.33 -16.50
C ASP A 126 3.86 -11.69 -16.00
N ALA A 127 4.87 -11.73 -15.14
CA ALA A 127 5.29 -12.94 -14.44
C ALA A 127 4.16 -13.50 -13.56
N ALA A 128 3.43 -12.65 -12.85
CA ALA A 128 2.29 -13.04 -12.01
C ALA A 128 1.15 -13.69 -12.82
N LYS A 129 0.83 -13.15 -14.00
CA LYS A 129 -0.13 -13.77 -14.92
C LYS A 129 0.33 -15.17 -15.34
N GLN A 130 1.62 -15.35 -15.62
CA GLN A 130 2.17 -16.64 -16.01
C GLN A 130 2.14 -17.64 -14.84
N LEU A 131 2.52 -17.20 -13.64
CA LEU A 131 2.47 -18.03 -12.43
C LEU A 131 1.03 -18.45 -12.10
N THR A 132 0.08 -17.53 -12.22
CA THR A 132 -1.34 -17.82 -11.99
C THR A 132 -1.86 -18.90 -12.95
N LYS A 133 -1.50 -18.81 -14.25
CA LYS A 133 -1.86 -19.85 -15.22
C LYS A 133 -1.26 -21.23 -14.88
N LEU A 134 -0.03 -21.25 -14.38
CA LEU A 134 0.60 -22.50 -13.94
C LEU A 134 -0.11 -23.07 -12.72
N LEU A 135 -0.44 -22.24 -11.72
CA LEU A 135 -1.15 -22.65 -10.50
C LEU A 135 -2.58 -23.12 -10.77
N ASP A 136 -3.25 -22.54 -11.77
CA ASP A 136 -4.58 -22.97 -12.20
C ASP A 136 -4.52 -24.33 -12.94
N SER A 137 -3.38 -24.67 -13.55
CA SER A 137 -3.18 -25.94 -14.26
C SER A 137 -2.71 -27.05 -13.34
N ALA A 138 -1.80 -26.74 -12.41
CA ALA A 138 -1.25 -27.67 -11.44
C ALA A 138 -0.96 -26.94 -10.12
N SER A 139 -1.56 -27.43 -9.04
CA SER A 139 -1.29 -26.97 -7.67
C SER A 139 -1.16 -28.21 -6.77
N PRO A 140 -0.11 -28.31 -5.93
CA PRO A 140 0.95 -27.33 -5.66
C PRO A 140 2.02 -27.26 -6.77
N LEU A 141 2.65 -26.09 -6.92
CA LEU A 141 3.86 -25.92 -7.72
C LEU A 141 5.08 -25.93 -6.82
N SER A 142 6.10 -26.69 -7.19
CA SER A 142 7.39 -26.69 -6.49
C SER A 142 8.50 -26.29 -7.45
N ALA A 143 9.43 -25.46 -7.00
CA ALA A 143 10.65 -25.13 -7.71
C ALA A 143 11.83 -25.20 -6.76
N VAL A 144 12.99 -25.58 -7.29
CA VAL A 144 14.25 -25.62 -6.56
C VAL A 144 15.28 -24.84 -7.38
N HIS A 145 15.96 -23.91 -6.72
CA HIS A 145 17.04 -23.14 -7.31
C HIS A 145 18.30 -23.31 -6.47
N TYR A 146 19.42 -23.57 -7.14
CA TYR A 146 20.73 -23.75 -6.52
C TYR A 146 21.58 -22.50 -6.74
N GLU A 147 21.91 -21.80 -5.66
CA GLU A 147 22.78 -20.62 -5.67
C GLU A 147 24.09 -20.97 -4.95
N GLY A 148 25.05 -21.51 -5.72
CA GLY A 148 26.32 -22.02 -5.18
C GLY A 148 26.10 -23.25 -4.28
N GLU A 149 26.41 -23.11 -2.99
CA GLU A 149 26.19 -24.16 -1.99
C GLU A 149 24.86 -24.02 -1.21
N GLN A 150 23.99 -23.09 -1.64
CA GLN A 150 22.66 -22.89 -1.06
C GLN A 150 21.58 -23.46 -1.98
N GLU A 151 20.69 -24.27 -1.41
CA GLU A 151 19.51 -24.82 -2.07
C GLU A 151 18.28 -24.05 -1.56
N ASN A 152 17.65 -23.28 -2.43
CA ASN A 152 16.38 -22.62 -2.16
C ASN A 152 15.27 -23.42 -2.83
N SER A 153 14.38 -23.99 -2.04
CA SER A 153 13.18 -24.66 -2.54
C SER A 153 11.95 -23.87 -2.14
N VAL A 154 11.00 -23.76 -3.05
CA VAL A 154 9.72 -23.10 -2.81
C VAL A 154 8.60 -24.02 -3.23
N ASN A 155 7.63 -24.17 -2.34
CA ASN A 155 6.33 -24.74 -2.66
C ASN A 155 5.27 -23.62 -2.63
N VAL A 156 4.57 -23.44 -3.73
CA VAL A 156 3.48 -22.48 -3.90
C VAL A 156 2.18 -23.24 -4.10
N THR A 157 1.20 -22.97 -3.24
CA THR A 157 -0.13 -23.58 -3.30
C THR A 157 -1.20 -22.49 -3.39
N LYS A 158 -2.23 -22.71 -4.22
CA LYS A 158 -3.41 -21.85 -4.26
C LYS A 158 -4.47 -22.39 -3.28
N ILE A 159 -4.85 -21.58 -2.30
CA ILE A 159 -5.84 -21.92 -1.27
C ILE A 159 -7.03 -20.97 -1.42
N GLY A 160 -8.08 -21.42 -2.12
CA GLY A 160 -9.23 -20.58 -2.44
C GLY A 160 -8.83 -19.38 -3.31
N SER A 161 -9.00 -18.16 -2.77
CA SER A 161 -8.59 -16.91 -3.42
C SER A 161 -7.20 -16.42 -3.02
N GLN A 162 -6.49 -17.14 -2.16
CA GLN A 162 -5.18 -16.77 -1.63
C GLN A 162 -4.07 -17.68 -2.14
N TYR A 163 -2.85 -17.18 -2.06
CA TYR A 163 -1.64 -17.90 -2.42
C TYR A 163 -0.78 -18.11 -1.18
N HIS A 164 -0.40 -19.36 -0.94
CA HIS A 164 0.49 -19.74 0.14
C HIS A 164 1.84 -20.14 -0.44
N ALA A 165 2.92 -19.50 0.03
CA ALA A 165 4.28 -19.83 -0.35
C ALA A 165 5.07 -20.30 0.87
N LYS A 166 5.66 -21.49 0.75
CA LYS A 166 6.58 -22.07 1.71
C LYS A 166 7.96 -22.11 1.09
N VAL A 167 8.88 -21.30 1.62
CA VAL A 167 10.27 -21.21 1.20
C VAL A 167 11.12 -21.98 2.19
N THR A 168 11.89 -22.93 1.70
CA THR A 168 12.89 -23.66 2.50
C THR A 168 14.26 -23.37 1.91
N ARG A 169 15.11 -22.69 2.68
CA ARG A 169 16.50 -22.41 2.32
C ARG A 169 17.41 -23.35 3.09
N ARG A 170 18.27 -24.07 2.38
CA ARG A 170 19.24 -24.98 2.96
C ARG A 170 20.64 -24.50 2.57
N GLY A 171 21.49 -24.28 3.58
CA GLY A 171 22.89 -23.90 3.36
C GLY A 171 23.82 -24.53 4.39
N LYS A 172 25.08 -24.08 4.43
CA LYS A 172 26.12 -24.64 5.32
C LYS A 172 25.78 -24.63 6.81
N ASN A 173 25.01 -23.64 7.26
CA ASN A 173 24.73 -23.41 8.68
C ASN A 173 23.36 -23.93 9.14
N GLY A 174 22.61 -24.63 8.27
CA GLY A 174 21.32 -25.22 8.62
C GLY A 174 20.24 -25.02 7.56
N GLN A 175 19.01 -25.38 7.93
CA GLN A 175 17.81 -25.26 7.12
C GLN A 175 16.86 -24.24 7.77
N GLU A 176 16.47 -23.22 7.02
CA GLU A 176 15.49 -22.23 7.44
C GLU A 176 14.22 -22.40 6.60
N THR A 177 13.06 -22.35 7.25
CA THR A 177 11.76 -22.46 6.58
C THR A 177 10.90 -21.27 6.92
N PHE A 178 10.36 -20.61 5.90
CA PHE A 178 9.49 -19.44 6.02
C PHE A 178 8.20 -19.67 5.24
N GLU A 179 7.08 -19.29 5.83
CA GLU A 179 5.77 -19.42 5.22
C GLU A 179 5.10 -18.04 5.15
N ARG A 180 4.45 -17.75 4.02
CA ARG A 180 3.75 -16.48 3.83
C ARG A 180 2.52 -16.64 2.94
N TYR A 181 1.49 -15.85 3.26
CA TYR A 181 0.23 -15.78 2.52
C TYR A 181 0.16 -14.47 1.74
N PHE A 182 -0.43 -14.53 0.56
CA PHE A 182 -0.63 -13.39 -0.35
C PHE A 182 -2.03 -13.43 -0.95
N GLN A 183 -2.68 -12.27 -1.05
CA GLN A 183 -3.93 -12.10 -1.79
C GLN A 183 -3.65 -11.96 -3.29
N TYR A 184 -2.56 -11.29 -3.65
CA TYR A 184 -2.25 -10.97 -5.04
C TYR A 184 -1.00 -11.73 -5.55
N PRO A 185 -1.07 -12.31 -6.77
CA PRO A 185 0.04 -13.07 -7.34
C PRO A 185 1.25 -12.19 -7.67
N GLU A 186 1.06 -10.88 -7.90
CA GLU A 186 2.16 -9.94 -8.13
C GLU A 186 3.06 -9.80 -6.89
N THR A 187 2.46 -9.69 -5.71
CA THR A 187 3.20 -9.64 -4.45
C THR A 187 3.95 -10.93 -4.17
N LEU A 188 3.35 -12.06 -4.56
CA LEU A 188 3.96 -13.37 -4.48
C LEU A 188 5.20 -13.44 -5.39
N VAL A 189 5.10 -13.05 -6.67
CA VAL A 189 6.25 -13.06 -7.59
C VAL A 189 7.39 -12.21 -7.04
N PHE A 190 7.11 -10.98 -6.60
CA PHE A 190 8.11 -10.14 -5.95
C PHE A 190 8.78 -10.87 -4.79
N PHE A 191 8.00 -11.59 -3.98
CA PHE A 191 8.53 -12.32 -2.83
C PHE A 191 9.40 -13.49 -3.25
N LEU A 192 9.00 -14.27 -4.25
CA LEU A 192 9.78 -15.41 -4.76
C LEU A 192 11.12 -14.96 -5.34
N GLU A 193 11.12 -13.92 -6.17
CA GLU A 193 12.34 -13.41 -6.78
C GLU A 193 13.28 -12.82 -5.73
N LYS A 194 12.75 -11.99 -4.82
CA LYS A 194 13.58 -11.26 -3.85
C LYS A 194 14.02 -12.10 -2.65
N PHE A 195 13.25 -13.11 -2.26
CA PHE A 195 13.50 -13.90 -1.06
C PHE A 195 13.71 -15.40 -1.33
N ALA A 196 13.63 -15.87 -2.56
CA ALA A 196 14.02 -17.26 -2.85
C ALA A 196 14.99 -17.34 -4.04
N SER A 197 15.27 -16.23 -4.72
CA SER A 197 15.99 -16.22 -6.00
C SER A 197 15.30 -17.12 -7.05
N ILE A 198 13.98 -17.36 -6.90
CA ILE A 198 13.20 -18.23 -7.79
C ILE A 198 12.35 -17.36 -8.70
N SER A 199 12.50 -17.56 -9.99
CA SER A 199 11.70 -16.98 -11.05
C SER A 199 10.52 -17.89 -11.42
N VAL A 200 9.54 -17.33 -12.13
CA VAL A 200 8.42 -18.12 -12.68
C VAL A 200 8.88 -19.19 -13.68
N GLN A 201 10.06 -19.02 -14.28
CA GLN A 201 10.61 -19.98 -15.24
C GLN A 201 11.12 -21.26 -14.58
N ASP A 202 11.59 -21.19 -13.34
CA ASP A 202 12.09 -22.35 -12.58
C ASP A 202 10.97 -23.37 -12.34
N PHE A 203 9.73 -22.89 -12.10
CA PHE A 203 8.56 -23.78 -11.97
C PHE A 203 8.22 -24.51 -13.28
N ARG A 204 8.54 -23.93 -14.45
CA ARG A 204 8.31 -24.61 -15.74
C ARG A 204 9.35 -25.70 -16.00
N GLN A 205 10.59 -25.49 -15.58
CA GLN A 205 11.65 -26.48 -15.74
C GLN A 205 11.35 -27.73 -14.91
N THR A 206 10.85 -27.57 -13.68
CA THR A 206 10.45 -28.70 -12.83
C THR A 206 9.19 -29.41 -13.32
N ALA A 207 8.27 -28.72 -14.01
CA ALA A 207 7.08 -29.35 -14.59
C ALA A 207 7.38 -30.20 -15.84
N LEU A 208 8.55 -30.02 -16.45
CA LEU A 208 9.01 -30.75 -17.65
C LEU A 208 10.03 -31.87 -17.34
N SER A 209 10.48 -31.97 -16.09
CA SER A 209 11.33 -33.06 -15.58
C SER A 209 10.49 -34.13 -14.91
#